data_AF-A0A2S7X6S4-F1
#
_entry.id   AF-A0A2S7X6S4-F1
#
_cell.length_a   1.000
_cell.length_b   1.000
_cell.length_c   1.000
_cell.angle_alpha   90.00
_cell.angle_beta   90.00
_cell.angle_gamma   90.00
#
_symmetry.space_group_name_H-M   'P 1'
#
loop_
_entity.id
_entity.type
_entity.pdbx_description
1 polymer ?
#
loop_
_entity_poly.entity_id
_entity_poly.type
_entity_poly.pdbx_seq_one_letter_code
_entity_poly.pdbx_strand_id
1 'polypeptide(L)'
;MHANQQTGFSLISIVLSIILISFALMTLTVLLFPRAQDSAQLIHSTKAAELGAAVMDEIIGRKYDENSGPNGGVPECNSLLGKTCTVPAQLGPDPAEIINGIPDRTLFNDVDDFNGLSGSVRNVLGDDLAQIYPNFSISIRVFYDANINRKLDGVPDVISGNSKRIVVDVTDPSGQHYVFSVIRGNF
;
A
#
# COMPACT_ATOMS: atom_id res chain seq x y z
N MET A 1 -52.70 59.67 9.67
CA MET A 1 -52.57 58.42 10.45
C MET A 1 -52.69 57.25 9.49
N HIS A 2 -51.60 56.54 9.19
CA HIS A 2 -51.63 55.36 8.33
C HIS A 2 -52.02 54.14 9.15
N ALA A 3 -53.19 53.56 8.84
CA ALA A 3 -53.64 52.31 9.43
C ALA A 3 -52.84 51.15 8.83
N ASN A 4 -52.09 50.45 9.67
CA ASN A 4 -51.31 49.29 9.29
C ASN A 4 -52.29 48.11 9.09
N GLN A 5 -52.54 47.72 7.84
CA GLN A 5 -53.38 46.55 7.54
C GLN A 5 -52.60 45.28 7.87
N GLN A 6 -53.09 44.52 8.85
CA GLN A 6 -52.57 43.18 9.11
C GLN A 6 -53.03 42.23 8.01
N THR A 7 -52.10 41.88 7.11
CA THR A 7 -52.31 40.86 6.08
C THR A 7 -52.11 39.48 6.69
N GLY A 8 -53.20 38.76 6.91
CA GLY A 8 -53.17 37.35 7.34
C GLY A 8 -52.68 36.42 6.22
N PHE A 9 -52.11 35.28 6.59
CA PHE A 9 -51.74 34.23 5.65
C PHE A 9 -52.96 33.44 5.16
N SER A 10 -52.99 33.08 3.88
CA SER A 10 -54.00 32.19 3.32
C SER A 10 -53.69 30.72 3.66
N LEU A 11 -54.72 29.89 3.82
CA LEU A 11 -54.56 28.46 4.05
C LEU A 11 -53.73 27.80 2.93
N ILE A 12 -53.89 28.26 1.68
CA ILE A 12 -53.14 27.74 0.52
C ILE A 12 -51.63 28.00 0.64
N SER A 13 -51.23 29.16 1.19
CA SER A 13 -49.81 29.50 1.29
C SER A 13 -49.13 28.68 2.38
N ILE A 14 -49.83 28.37 3.46
CA ILE A 14 -49.33 27.47 4.51
C ILE A 14 -49.11 26.05 3.95
N VAL A 15 -50.06 25.51 3.18
CA VAL A 15 -49.93 24.18 2.56
C VAL A 15 -48.75 24.15 1.59
N LEU A 16 -48.59 25.18 0.76
CA LEU A 16 -47.51 25.25 -0.23
C LEU A 16 -46.14 25.37 0.45
N SER A 17 -46.02 26.13 1.55
CA SER A 17 -44.80 26.19 2.36
C SER A 17 -44.41 24.83 2.96
N ILE A 18 -45.37 24.07 3.48
CA ILE A 18 -45.09 22.74 4.05
C ILE A 18 -44.57 21.78 2.98
N ILE A 19 -45.16 21.82 1.77
CA ILE A 19 -44.71 20.98 0.64
C ILE A 19 -43.27 21.35 0.24
N LEU A 20 -42.97 22.64 0.13
CA LEU A 20 -41.63 23.11 -0.24
C LEU A 20 -40.57 22.74 0.81
N ILE A 21 -40.89 22.90 2.09
CA ILE A 21 -39.98 22.51 3.19
C ILE A 21 -39.74 21.00 3.20
N SER A 22 -40.80 20.21 2.97
CA SER A 22 -40.68 18.74 2.91
C SER A 22 -39.78 18.30 1.75
N PHE A 23 -39.95 18.90 0.57
CA PHE A 23 -39.10 18.61 -0.58
C PHE A 23 -37.64 19.03 -0.33
N ALA A 24 -37.42 20.20 0.28
CA ALA A 24 -36.09 20.69 0.62
C ALA A 24 -35.38 19.79 1.65
N LEU A 25 -36.10 19.30 2.66
CA LEU A 25 -35.55 18.36 3.65
C LEU A 25 -35.24 17.01 3.02
N MET A 26 -36.08 16.53 2.11
CA MET A 26 -35.86 15.25 1.41
C MET A 26 -34.61 15.30 0.52
N THR A 27 -34.42 16.38 -0.25
CA THR A 27 -33.22 16.55 -1.07
C THR A 27 -31.96 16.70 -0.22
N LEU A 28 -32.00 17.46 0.87
CA LEU A 28 -30.90 17.55 1.84
C LEU A 28 -30.53 16.19 2.42
N THR A 29 -31.53 15.38 2.78
CA THR A 29 -31.29 14.05 3.36
C THR A 29 -30.59 13.12 2.36
N VAL A 30 -31.04 13.11 1.09
CA VAL A 30 -30.42 12.31 0.02
C VAL A 30 -28.98 12.76 -0.29
N LEU A 31 -28.67 14.05 -0.14
CA LEU A 31 -27.31 14.57 -0.38
C LEU A 31 -26.34 14.30 0.79
N LEU A 32 -26.84 14.23 2.03
CA LEU A 32 -26.01 14.03 3.23
C LEU A 32 -25.79 12.55 3.56
N PHE A 33 -26.75 11.68 3.25
CA PHE A 33 -26.68 10.26 3.58
C PHE A 33 -25.47 9.49 2.98
N PRO A 34 -25.03 9.74 1.73
CA PRO A 34 -23.91 8.98 1.17
C PRO A 34 -22.56 9.24 1.84
N ARG A 35 -22.39 10.34 2.59
CA ARG A 35 -21.05 10.78 3.05
C ARG A 35 -20.52 10.04 4.28
N ALA A 36 -21.38 9.36 5.02
CA ALA A 36 -20.97 8.66 6.23
C ALA A 36 -20.18 7.37 5.92
N GLN A 37 -20.51 6.66 4.83
CA GLN A 37 -19.85 5.41 4.45
C GLN A 37 -18.50 5.66 3.76
N ASP A 38 -18.40 6.70 2.93
CA ASP A 38 -17.15 7.08 2.25
C ASP A 38 -16.03 7.46 3.23
N SER A 39 -16.40 7.96 4.41
CA SER A 39 -15.43 8.44 5.41
C SER A 39 -14.58 7.31 6.01
N ALA A 40 -15.14 6.12 6.20
CA ALA A 40 -14.40 4.97 6.71
C ALA A 40 -13.41 4.43 5.68
N GLN A 41 -13.83 4.33 4.41
CA GLN A 41 -12.98 3.89 3.32
C GLN A 41 -11.81 4.85 3.08
N LEU A 42 -12.02 6.16 3.24
CA LEU A 42 -10.95 7.15 3.16
C LEU A 42 -9.88 6.91 4.23
N ILE A 43 -10.29 6.65 5.48
CA ILE A 43 -9.35 6.36 6.58
C ILE A 43 -8.55 5.08 6.28
N HIS A 44 -9.20 4.03 5.79
CA HIS A 44 -8.51 2.78 5.42
C HIS A 44 -7.51 3.01 4.28
N SER A 45 -7.88 3.78 3.27
CA SER A 45 -7.01 4.15 2.15
C SER A 45 -5.77 4.92 2.61
N THR A 46 -5.93 5.93 3.48
CA THR A 46 -4.80 6.68 4.03
C THR A 46 -3.87 5.78 4.84
N LYS A 47 -4.42 4.93 5.71
CA LYS A 47 -3.62 3.97 6.48
C LYS A 47 -2.88 2.97 5.59
N ALA A 48 -3.54 2.47 4.54
CA ALA A 48 -2.94 1.56 3.58
C ALA A 48 -1.78 2.22 2.83
N ALA A 49 -1.93 3.49 2.45
CA ALA A 49 -0.89 4.27 1.79
C ALA A 49 0.32 4.54 2.70
N GLU A 50 0.09 4.93 3.95
CA GLU A 50 1.15 5.12 4.95
C GLU A 50 1.91 3.81 5.20
N LEU A 51 1.19 2.71 5.38
CA LEU A 51 1.79 1.39 5.58
C LEU A 51 2.58 0.94 4.36
N GLY A 52 2.00 1.08 3.16
CA GLY A 52 2.64 0.71 1.90
C GLY A 52 3.94 1.50 1.68
N ALA A 53 3.92 2.82 1.96
CA ALA A 53 5.10 3.67 1.88
C ALA A 53 6.17 3.25 2.91
N ALA A 54 5.79 3.02 4.17
CA ALA A 54 6.73 2.62 5.22
C ALA A 54 7.40 1.26 4.92
N VAL A 55 6.64 0.28 4.45
CA VAL A 55 7.18 -1.03 4.03
C VAL A 55 8.07 -0.88 2.80
N MET A 56 7.68 -0.03 1.85
CA MET A 56 8.48 0.22 0.65
C MET A 56 9.83 0.85 1.00
N ASP A 57 9.84 1.86 1.87
CA ASP A 57 11.06 2.54 2.33
C ASP A 57 11.99 1.58 3.09
N GLU A 58 11.42 0.66 3.88
CA GLU A 58 12.19 -0.41 4.51
C GLU A 58 12.90 -1.28 3.49
N ILE A 59 12.19 -1.78 2.47
CA ILE A 59 12.76 -2.70 1.47
C ILE A 59 13.79 -2.00 0.59
N ILE A 60 13.49 -0.80 0.08
CA ILE A 60 14.41 -0.04 -0.78
C ILE A 60 15.70 0.33 -0.02
N GLY A 61 15.60 0.53 1.29
CA GLY A 61 16.73 0.84 2.16
C GLY A 61 17.72 -0.31 2.36
N ARG A 62 17.37 -1.54 1.93
CA ARG A 62 18.27 -2.70 1.99
C ARG A 62 19.21 -2.75 0.79
N LYS A 63 20.20 -3.66 0.88
CA LYS A 63 21.10 -3.96 -0.24
C LYS A 63 20.31 -4.50 -1.43
N TYR A 64 20.87 -4.38 -2.62
CA TYR A 64 20.21 -4.93 -3.81
C TYR A 64 20.10 -6.47 -3.76
N ASP A 65 21.13 -7.11 -3.23
CA ASP A 65 21.37 -8.55 -3.18
C ASP A 65 22.46 -8.80 -2.13
N GLU A 66 22.53 -9.99 -1.55
CA GLU A 66 23.50 -10.34 -0.51
C GLU A 66 24.94 -10.31 -1.06
N ASN A 67 25.08 -10.49 -2.37
CA ASN A 67 26.34 -10.40 -3.10
C ASN A 67 26.68 -8.99 -3.61
N SER A 68 25.76 -8.03 -3.43
CA SER A 68 25.98 -6.62 -3.77
C SER A 68 26.58 -5.83 -2.61
N GLY A 69 27.21 -4.70 -2.92
CA GLY A 69 27.76 -3.84 -1.87
C GLY A 69 26.72 -2.99 -1.13
N PRO A 70 27.08 -2.42 0.04
CA PRO A 70 26.13 -1.74 0.93
C PRO A 70 25.60 -0.40 0.41
N ASN A 71 26.30 0.26 -0.53
CA ASN A 71 25.93 1.59 -1.04
C ASN A 71 25.15 1.46 -2.33
N GLY A 72 23.85 1.18 -2.27
CA GLY A 72 23.05 1.05 -3.50
C GLY A 72 23.24 -0.27 -4.24
N GLY A 73 24.22 -1.07 -3.85
CA GLY A 73 24.62 -2.28 -4.56
C GLY A 73 26.07 -2.23 -5.03
N VAL A 74 26.83 -1.15 -4.79
CA VAL A 74 28.22 -1.01 -5.29
C VAL A 74 29.25 -1.70 -4.37
N PRO A 75 30.11 -2.62 -4.88
CA PRO A 75 30.19 -3.06 -6.27
C PRO A 75 29.02 -3.96 -6.67
N GLU A 76 28.47 -3.70 -7.85
CA GLU A 76 27.30 -4.40 -8.39
C GLU A 76 27.53 -5.92 -8.39
N CYS A 77 26.52 -6.69 -7.95
CA CYS A 77 26.54 -8.13 -8.23
C CYS A 77 26.41 -8.35 -9.74
N ASN A 78 26.90 -9.48 -10.26
CA ASN A 78 27.07 -9.73 -11.70
C ASN A 78 28.03 -8.77 -12.44
N SER A 79 28.81 -7.93 -11.74
CA SER A 79 29.91 -7.16 -12.35
C SER A 79 31.16 -8.03 -12.59
N LEU A 80 32.07 -7.55 -13.44
CA LEU A 80 33.31 -8.28 -13.80
C LEU A 80 34.19 -8.69 -12.61
N LEU A 81 34.11 -7.94 -11.50
CA LEU A 81 34.87 -8.18 -10.26
C LEU A 81 33.94 -8.54 -9.10
N GLY A 82 32.62 -8.56 -9.31
CA GLY A 82 31.61 -8.85 -8.32
C GLY A 82 31.25 -10.34 -8.28
N LYS A 83 30.56 -10.74 -7.21
CA LYS A 83 29.92 -12.05 -7.13
C LYS A 83 28.66 -12.08 -7.98
N THR A 84 28.23 -13.28 -8.38
CA THR A 84 26.95 -13.48 -9.08
C THR A 84 25.79 -13.12 -8.15
N CYS A 85 24.76 -12.44 -8.66
CA CYS A 85 23.54 -12.15 -7.88
C CYS A 85 22.75 -13.44 -7.61
N THR A 86 21.84 -13.40 -6.64
CA THR A 86 20.89 -14.49 -6.38
C THR A 86 20.07 -14.81 -7.62
N VAL A 87 20.00 -16.10 -7.97
CA VAL A 87 19.22 -16.55 -9.14
C VAL A 87 17.73 -16.39 -8.87
N PRO A 88 16.89 -16.14 -9.90
CA PRO A 88 15.47 -15.84 -9.70
C PRO A 88 14.68 -16.91 -8.91
N ALA A 89 15.08 -18.18 -9.02
CA ALA A 89 14.45 -19.29 -8.32
C ALA A 89 14.81 -19.36 -6.82
N GLN A 90 15.81 -18.60 -6.38
CA GLN A 90 16.29 -18.54 -5.00
C GLN A 90 15.96 -17.23 -4.30
N LEU A 91 15.26 -16.29 -4.95
CA LEU A 91 14.80 -15.05 -4.32
C LEU A 91 13.88 -15.35 -3.14
N GLY A 92 14.23 -14.82 -1.98
CA GLY A 92 13.52 -15.04 -0.72
C GLY A 92 14.49 -15.10 0.45
N PRO A 93 13.97 -15.29 1.68
CA PRO A 93 14.80 -15.35 2.88
C PRO A 93 15.89 -16.40 2.79
N ASP A 94 17.11 -16.00 3.14
CA ASP A 94 18.26 -16.89 3.19
C ASP A 94 18.15 -17.91 4.35
N PRO A 95 18.83 -19.07 4.28
CA PRO A 95 18.83 -20.04 5.38
C PRO A 95 19.26 -19.48 6.74
N ALA A 96 20.10 -18.43 6.74
CA ALA A 96 20.55 -17.75 7.95
C ALA A 96 19.49 -16.83 8.57
N GLU A 97 18.45 -16.49 7.81
CA GLU A 97 17.39 -15.55 8.18
C GLU A 97 16.10 -16.27 8.60
N ILE A 98 16.10 -17.59 8.50
CA ILE A 98 14.99 -18.45 8.89
C ILE A 98 15.29 -19.04 10.27
N ILE A 99 14.53 -18.61 11.27
CA ILE A 99 14.64 -19.12 12.64
C ILE A 99 13.45 -20.06 12.90
N ASN A 100 13.73 -21.32 13.24
CA ASN A 100 12.71 -22.35 13.49
C ASN A 100 11.73 -22.54 12.32
N GLY A 101 12.18 -22.38 11.08
CA GLY A 101 11.35 -22.52 9.88
C GLY A 101 10.46 -21.30 9.57
N ILE A 102 10.65 -20.18 10.28
CA ILE A 102 9.93 -18.93 10.05
C ILE A 102 10.94 -17.85 9.65
N PRO A 103 10.72 -17.12 8.54
CA PRO A 103 11.54 -15.97 8.18
C PRO A 103 11.50 -14.88 9.26
N ASP A 104 12.67 -14.45 9.71
CA ASP A 104 12.84 -13.38 10.68
C ASP A 104 13.24 -12.09 9.97
N ARG A 105 12.30 -11.15 9.92
CA ARG A 105 12.48 -9.82 9.31
C ARG A 105 13.67 -9.05 9.87
N THR A 106 14.06 -9.29 11.11
CA THR A 106 15.18 -8.58 11.72
C THR A 106 16.53 -8.99 11.13
N LEU A 107 16.58 -10.15 10.49
CA LEU A 107 17.78 -10.70 9.86
C LEU A 107 17.90 -10.34 8.38
N PHE A 108 16.81 -9.89 7.75
CA PHE A 108 16.78 -9.52 6.34
C PHE A 108 17.79 -8.40 6.05
N ASN A 109 18.68 -8.68 5.12
CA ASN A 109 19.85 -7.87 4.84
C ASN A 109 19.85 -7.28 3.42
N ASP A 110 19.03 -7.81 2.52
CA ASP A 110 18.82 -7.32 1.17
C ASP A 110 17.34 -7.18 0.79
N VAL A 111 17.09 -6.94 -0.49
CA VAL A 111 15.75 -6.66 -1.04
C VAL A 111 14.95 -7.96 -1.26
N ASP A 112 15.58 -9.05 -1.67
CA ASP A 112 14.87 -10.27 -2.02
C ASP A 112 14.51 -11.16 -0.84
N ASP A 113 15.10 -10.94 0.33
CA ASP A 113 14.66 -11.55 1.59
C ASP A 113 13.17 -11.31 1.87
N PHE A 114 12.61 -10.20 1.37
CA PHE A 114 11.19 -9.86 1.52
C PHE A 114 10.27 -10.62 0.55
N ASN A 115 10.81 -11.34 -0.44
CA ASN A 115 10.02 -12.04 -1.43
C ASN A 115 9.16 -13.15 -0.80
N GLY A 116 7.87 -13.14 -1.10
CA GLY A 116 6.93 -14.14 -0.59
C GLY A 116 6.49 -13.88 0.86
N LEU A 117 6.97 -12.81 1.50
CA LEU A 117 6.49 -12.43 2.82
C LEU A 117 5.02 -12.00 2.74
N SER A 118 4.18 -12.62 3.56
CA SER A 118 2.77 -12.27 3.66
C SER A 118 2.23 -12.44 5.08
N GLY A 119 1.14 -11.74 5.38
CA GLY A 119 0.40 -11.89 6.63
C GLY A 119 0.27 -10.58 7.43
N SER A 120 0.25 -10.72 8.75
CA SER A 120 0.07 -9.60 9.69
C SER A 120 1.18 -8.56 9.59
N VAL A 121 0.80 -7.30 9.74
CA VAL A 121 1.73 -6.16 9.72
C VAL A 121 2.70 -6.23 10.89
N ARG A 122 4.00 -6.12 10.60
CA ARG A 122 5.08 -6.05 11.61
C ARG A 122 6.00 -4.87 11.34
N ASN A 123 6.65 -4.35 12.38
CA ASN A 123 7.70 -3.34 12.22
C ASN A 123 9.04 -3.98 11.80
N VAL A 124 10.06 -3.13 11.62
CA VAL A 124 11.44 -3.53 11.27
C VAL A 124 12.13 -4.39 12.33
N LEU A 125 11.64 -4.35 13.58
CA LEU A 125 12.13 -5.15 14.71
C LEU A 125 11.35 -6.48 14.86
N GLY A 126 10.37 -6.74 14.00
CA GLY A 126 9.52 -7.93 14.06
C GLY A 126 8.35 -7.84 15.03
N ASP A 127 8.13 -6.70 15.69
CA ASP A 127 6.99 -6.50 16.58
C ASP A 127 5.68 -6.43 15.79
N ASP A 128 4.62 -7.02 16.34
CA ASP A 128 3.29 -6.99 15.76
C ASP A 128 2.66 -5.58 15.86
N LEU A 129 2.15 -5.09 14.72
CA LEU A 129 1.48 -3.79 14.62
C LEU A 129 -0.05 -3.91 14.56
N ALA A 130 -0.62 -5.07 14.92
CA ALA A 130 -2.06 -5.31 14.94
C ALA A 130 -2.87 -4.28 15.77
N GLN A 131 -2.27 -3.62 16.77
CA GLN A 131 -2.96 -2.55 17.52
C GLN A 131 -3.15 -1.27 16.69
N ILE A 132 -2.24 -0.97 15.78
CA ILE A 132 -2.25 0.25 14.96
C ILE A 132 -2.96 -0.01 13.62
N TYR A 133 -2.72 -1.19 13.06
CA TYR A 133 -3.29 -1.68 11.79
C TYR A 133 -4.08 -3.00 12.00
N PRO A 134 -5.19 -2.96 12.75
CA PRO A 134 -5.98 -4.16 13.02
C PRO A 134 -6.57 -4.72 11.73
N ASN A 135 -6.39 -6.03 11.51
CA ASN A 135 -6.87 -6.76 10.31
C ASN A 135 -6.34 -6.24 8.97
N PHE A 136 -5.26 -5.45 8.98
CA PHE A 136 -4.49 -5.22 7.77
C PHE A 136 -3.56 -6.41 7.54
N SER A 137 -3.31 -6.72 6.28
CA SER A 137 -2.27 -7.65 5.88
C SER A 137 -1.44 -7.08 4.74
N ILE A 138 -0.21 -7.56 4.63
CA ILE A 138 0.67 -7.24 3.52
C ILE A 138 1.05 -8.50 2.76
N SER A 139 1.33 -8.35 1.48
CA SER A 139 1.94 -9.37 0.62
C SER A 139 3.03 -8.71 -0.21
N ILE A 140 4.23 -9.25 -0.16
CA ILE A 140 5.39 -8.70 -0.85
C ILE A 140 5.87 -9.70 -1.90
N ARG A 141 6.10 -9.19 -3.11
CA ARG A 141 6.73 -9.95 -4.19
C ARG A 141 7.91 -9.17 -4.72
N VAL A 142 9.03 -9.86 -4.87
CA VAL A 142 10.25 -9.31 -5.45
C VAL A 142 10.68 -10.24 -6.58
N PHE A 143 10.96 -9.66 -7.74
CA PHE A 143 11.41 -10.42 -8.90
C PHE A 143 12.25 -9.55 -9.82
N TYR A 144 13.10 -10.18 -10.63
CA TYR A 144 13.83 -9.47 -11.67
C TYR A 144 12.88 -9.00 -12.77
N ASP A 145 13.02 -7.74 -13.17
CA ASP A 145 12.25 -7.11 -14.26
C ASP A 145 13.21 -6.14 -14.96
N ALA A 146 14.14 -6.67 -15.76
CA ALA A 146 14.97 -5.94 -16.73
C ALA A 146 16.16 -6.78 -17.26
N ASN A 147 15.93 -7.96 -17.83
CA ASN A 147 17.05 -8.63 -18.50
C ASN A 147 16.72 -9.44 -19.75
N ILE A 148 15.46 -9.75 -20.04
CA ILE A 148 15.15 -10.53 -21.25
C ILE A 148 14.88 -9.65 -22.48
N ASN A 149 14.50 -8.37 -22.31
CA ASN A 149 14.27 -7.45 -23.44
C ASN A 149 14.57 -5.96 -23.14
N ARG A 150 15.30 -5.67 -22.04
CA ARG A 150 15.49 -4.29 -21.51
C ARG A 150 14.17 -3.53 -21.31
N LYS A 151 13.08 -4.26 -21.06
CA LYS A 151 11.74 -3.72 -20.87
C LYS A 151 11.34 -3.93 -19.41
N LEU A 152 10.75 -2.91 -18.81
CA LEU A 152 10.09 -2.99 -17.52
C LEU A 152 8.61 -3.33 -17.78
N ASP A 153 8.31 -4.61 -17.99
CA ASP A 153 6.95 -5.05 -18.32
C ASP A 153 6.18 -5.63 -17.12
N GLY A 154 6.83 -5.72 -15.96
CA GLY A 154 6.23 -6.21 -14.73
C GLY A 154 6.01 -7.72 -14.71
N VAL A 155 6.64 -8.45 -15.64
CA VAL A 155 6.65 -9.91 -15.66
C VAL A 155 7.93 -10.42 -15.03
N PRO A 156 7.89 -11.43 -14.13
CA PRO A 156 9.09 -12.04 -13.57
C PRO A 156 10.02 -12.62 -14.64
N ASP A 157 11.25 -12.11 -14.69
CA ASP A 157 12.31 -12.65 -15.53
C ASP A 157 12.90 -13.94 -14.94
N VAL A 158 13.30 -14.88 -15.80
CA VAL A 158 13.93 -16.16 -15.42
C VAL A 158 15.46 -16.10 -15.31
N ILE A 159 16.04 -14.91 -15.45
CA ILE A 159 17.48 -14.66 -15.27
C ILE A 159 17.71 -13.50 -14.29
N SER A 160 18.81 -13.56 -13.53
CA SER A 160 19.23 -12.43 -12.68
C SER A 160 19.59 -11.23 -13.54
N GLY A 161 19.12 -10.03 -13.19
CA GLY A 161 19.37 -8.78 -13.91
C GLY A 161 19.90 -7.68 -12.99
N ASN A 162 19.87 -6.44 -13.49
CA ASN A 162 20.27 -5.25 -12.73
C ASN A 162 19.08 -4.47 -12.16
N SER A 163 17.86 -5.00 -12.29
CA SER A 163 16.65 -4.38 -11.75
C SER A 163 15.77 -5.45 -11.12
N LYS A 164 15.41 -5.24 -9.85
CA LYS A 164 14.38 -5.99 -9.14
C LYS A 164 13.13 -5.10 -9.04
N ARG A 165 11.96 -5.62 -9.40
CA ARG A 165 10.67 -5.01 -9.08
C ARG A 165 10.22 -5.49 -7.72
N ILE A 166 9.88 -4.54 -6.86
CA ILE A 166 9.26 -4.80 -5.56
C ILE A 166 7.79 -4.41 -5.70
N VAL A 167 6.90 -5.33 -5.33
CA VAL A 167 5.46 -5.13 -5.30
C VAL A 167 4.97 -5.36 -3.88
N VAL A 168 4.40 -4.33 -3.27
CA VAL A 168 3.78 -4.38 -1.94
C VAL A 168 2.27 -4.25 -2.13
N ASP A 169 1.53 -5.30 -1.79
CA ASP A 169 0.07 -5.29 -1.77
C ASP A 169 -0.40 -5.21 -0.31
N VAL A 170 -1.07 -4.12 0.03
CA VAL A 170 -1.68 -3.90 1.35
C VAL A 170 -3.17 -4.20 1.24
N THR A 171 -3.64 -5.17 2.02
CA THR A 171 -5.07 -5.50 2.15
C THR A 171 -5.62 -4.88 3.42
N ASP A 172 -6.69 -4.10 3.29
CA ASP A 172 -7.39 -3.50 4.42
C ASP A 172 -8.41 -4.46 5.06
N PRO A 173 -9.04 -4.09 6.20
CA PRO A 173 -10.02 -4.93 6.88
C PRO A 173 -11.30 -5.19 6.08
N SER A 174 -11.57 -4.41 5.03
CA SER A 174 -12.69 -4.63 4.12
C SER A 174 -12.36 -5.60 2.98
N GLY A 175 -11.09 -5.98 2.85
CA GLY A 175 -10.58 -6.80 1.75
C GLY A 175 -10.17 -5.99 0.52
N GLN A 176 -10.12 -4.66 0.61
CA GLN A 176 -9.63 -3.81 -0.48
C GLN A 176 -8.12 -3.90 -0.58
N HIS A 177 -7.62 -4.05 -1.81
CA HIS A 177 -6.19 -4.12 -2.14
C HIS A 177 -5.66 -2.74 -2.55
N TYR A 178 -4.48 -2.40 -2.03
CA TYR A 178 -3.73 -1.20 -2.35
C TYR A 178 -2.32 -1.62 -2.78
N VAL A 179 -2.05 -1.56 -4.09
CA VAL A 179 -0.82 -2.10 -4.68
C VAL A 179 0.17 -0.97 -4.99
N PHE A 180 1.37 -1.10 -4.44
CA PHE A 180 2.50 -0.21 -4.69
C PHE A 180 3.61 -0.99 -5.40
N SER A 181 4.31 -0.35 -6.33
CA SER A 181 5.47 -0.98 -6.97
C SER A 181 6.59 0.01 -7.24
N VAL A 182 7.82 -0.44 -7.07
CA VAL A 182 9.04 0.31 -7.37
C VAL A 182 10.04 -0.60 -8.08
N ILE A 183 10.98 0.01 -8.79
CA ILE A 183 12.15 -0.68 -9.33
C ILE A 183 13.37 -0.30 -8.50
N ARG A 184 14.05 -1.31 -7.98
CA ARG A 184 15.36 -1.17 -7.35
C ARG A 184 16.45 -1.60 -8.34
N GLY A 185 17.35 -0.68 -8.67
CA GLY A 185 18.51 -0.94 -9.51
C GLY A 185 19.69 -1.54 -8.72
N ASN A 186 20.63 -2.16 -9.43
CA ASN A 186 21.89 -2.67 -8.91
C ASN A 186 23.00 -1.62 -9.09
N PHE A 187 23.02 -0.54 -8.31
CA PHE A 187 24.03 0.55 -8.32
C PHE A 187 23.79 1.58 -7.21
#